data_AF-A0AAN0Z4I2-F1
#
_entry.id   AF-A0AAN0Z4I2-F1
#
_cell.length_a   1.000
_cell.length_b   1.000
_cell.length_c   1.000
_cell.angle_alpha   90.00
_cell.angle_beta   90.00
_cell.angle_gamma   90.00
#
_symmetry.space_group_name_H-M   'P 1'
#
loop_
_entity.id
_entity.type
_entity.pdbx_description
1 polymer ?
#
loop_
_entity_poly.entity_id
_entity_poly.type
_entity_poly.pdbx_seq_one_letter_code
_entity_poly.pdbx_strand_id
1 'polypeptide(L)'
;MFLIGTGLAIRHPRTAAMGSAFSIFFWNFTSPNNTTRIGDAAFLNSALATLLGIAFGALVFALVFPGDPGTSRRRLHRAVRRDLARLAREPRAWSASAWLSRTADRLARELGFAGSVPQTRIEHDMRDLLAIWGIGDSLLSLAELATREPAARRAAAAVRGRVARADFARLEQTCDAAAGLLRRRVAARDGDDAHALLHGVVLLRRIADAAAAHGDFLRGRSDRTGWPLR
;
A
#
# COMPACT_ATOMS: atom_id res chain seq x y z
N MET A 1 24.16 -40.11 1.38
CA MET A 1 24.82 -38.81 1.64
C MET A 1 24.00 -37.61 1.15
N PHE A 2 23.54 -37.57 -0.11
CA PHE A 2 22.81 -36.42 -0.68
C PHE A 2 21.52 -36.02 0.06
N LEU A 3 20.74 -36.99 0.57
CA LEU A 3 19.49 -36.72 1.32
C LEU A 3 19.70 -35.98 2.66
N ILE A 4 20.90 -36.06 3.26
CA ILE A 4 21.23 -35.35 4.50
C ILE A 4 21.35 -33.84 4.24
N GLY A 5 22.00 -33.46 3.12
CA GLY A 5 22.08 -32.07 2.68
C GLY A 5 20.71 -31.49 2.30
N THR A 6 19.86 -32.30 1.67
CA THR A 6 18.48 -31.94 1.36
C THR A 6 17.65 -31.72 2.63
N GLY A 7 17.78 -32.59 3.63
CA GLY A 7 17.11 -32.44 4.92
C GLY A 7 17.50 -31.15 5.65
N LEU A 8 18.76 -30.73 5.52
CA LEU A 8 19.23 -29.44 6.06
C LEU A 8 18.66 -28.25 5.27
N ALA A 9 18.59 -28.34 3.94
CA ALA A 9 18.00 -27.32 3.07
C ALA A 9 16.48 -27.14 3.31
N ILE A 10 15.77 -28.22 3.69
CA ILE A 10 14.34 -28.20 4.06
C ILE A 10 14.08 -27.42 5.36
N ARG A 11 15.05 -27.36 6.28
CA ARG A 11 14.92 -26.62 7.55
C ARG A 11 15.08 -25.11 7.41
N HIS A 12 15.49 -24.60 6.25
CA HIS A 12 15.61 -23.18 5.99
C HIS A 12 14.49 -22.70 5.05
N PRO A 13 13.63 -21.75 5.49
CA PRO A 13 12.43 -21.35 4.72
C PRO A 13 12.73 -20.92 3.28
N ARG A 14 13.90 -20.30 3.06
CA ARG A 14 14.34 -19.84 1.73
C ARG A 14 14.73 -20.97 0.77
N THR A 15 15.14 -22.13 1.27
CA THR A 15 15.61 -23.26 0.47
C THR A 15 14.70 -24.48 0.59
N ALA A 16 13.66 -24.40 1.42
CA ALA A 16 12.85 -25.55 1.77
C ALA A 16 12.07 -26.12 0.58
N ALA A 17 11.51 -25.27 -0.26
CA ALA A 17 10.84 -25.69 -1.48
C ALA A 17 11.81 -26.39 -2.46
N MET A 18 13.03 -25.86 -2.62
CA MET A 18 14.06 -26.44 -3.49
C MET A 18 14.57 -27.78 -2.94
N GLY A 19 14.77 -27.88 -1.63
CA GLY A 19 15.15 -29.12 -0.95
C GLY A 19 14.06 -30.19 -1.09
N SER A 20 12.80 -29.86 -0.82
CA SER A 20 11.69 -30.81 -0.96
C SER A 20 11.53 -31.30 -2.40
N ALA A 21 11.59 -30.40 -3.38
CA ALA A 21 11.55 -30.75 -4.80
C ALA A 21 12.70 -31.67 -5.18
N PHE A 22 13.94 -31.33 -4.79
CA PHE A 22 15.11 -32.18 -5.03
C PHE A 22 14.92 -33.57 -4.43
N SER A 23 14.44 -33.70 -3.18
CA SER A 23 14.23 -35.00 -2.53
C SER A 23 13.23 -35.89 -3.29
N ILE A 24 12.13 -35.30 -3.74
CA ILE A 24 11.04 -36.03 -4.42
C ILE A 24 11.46 -36.46 -5.82
N PHE A 25 12.06 -35.55 -6.59
CA PHE A 25 12.41 -35.83 -7.98
C PHE A 25 13.71 -36.61 -8.13
N PHE A 26 14.67 -36.44 -7.21
CA PHE A 26 15.89 -37.23 -7.22
C PHE A 26 15.58 -38.73 -7.17
N TRP A 27 14.66 -39.16 -6.29
CA TRP A 27 14.24 -40.56 -6.22
C TRP A 27 13.55 -41.03 -7.51
N ASN A 28 12.67 -40.18 -8.07
CA ASN A 28 11.95 -40.48 -9.31
C ASN A 28 12.91 -40.67 -10.51
N PHE A 29 13.98 -39.88 -10.58
CA PHE A 29 14.98 -39.95 -11.66
C PHE A 29 16.09 -40.97 -11.44
N THR A 30 16.40 -41.36 -10.19
CA THR A 30 17.45 -42.35 -9.90
C THR A 30 16.97 -43.79 -9.85
N SER A 31 15.65 -44.05 -9.87
CA SER A 31 14.99 -45.35 -10.03
C SER A 31 15.84 -46.55 -9.57
N PRO A 32 15.93 -46.83 -8.27
CA PRO A 32 16.75 -47.93 -7.76
C PRO A 32 16.15 -49.32 -8.05
N ASN A 33 14.93 -49.39 -8.59
CA ASN A 33 14.29 -50.67 -8.90
C ASN A 33 14.84 -51.25 -10.20
N ASN A 34 15.53 -52.36 -10.02
CA ASN A 34 16.37 -53.06 -10.98
C ASN A 34 15.51 -54.04 -11.80
N THR A 35 14.76 -53.54 -12.79
CA THR A 35 14.11 -54.41 -13.79
C THR A 35 14.57 -54.06 -15.19
N THR A 36 15.12 -55.08 -15.84
CA THR A 36 15.68 -55.18 -17.18
C THR A 36 15.11 -54.17 -18.17
N ARG A 37 16.00 -53.29 -18.65
CA ARG A 37 15.72 -52.13 -19.50
C ARG A 37 15.17 -52.56 -20.85
N ILE A 38 13.87 -52.36 -21.08
CA ILE A 38 13.24 -52.37 -22.41
C ILE A 38 12.37 -51.13 -22.50
N GLY A 39 12.92 -50.03 -23.03
CA GLY A 39 12.16 -48.81 -23.32
C GLY A 39 12.80 -47.51 -22.84
N ASP A 40 13.97 -47.14 -23.36
CA ASP A 40 14.63 -45.85 -23.07
C ASP A 40 13.70 -44.65 -23.38
N ALA A 41 12.86 -44.77 -24.41
CA ALA A 41 11.89 -43.77 -24.79
C ALA A 41 10.77 -43.56 -23.74
N ALA A 42 10.33 -44.63 -23.06
CA ALA A 42 9.27 -44.53 -22.06
C ALA A 42 9.75 -43.85 -20.76
N PHE A 43 11.00 -44.09 -20.38
CA PHE A 43 11.65 -43.37 -19.28
C PHE A 43 11.84 -41.89 -19.61
N LEU A 44 12.39 -41.58 -20.79
CA LEU A 44 12.55 -40.20 -21.26
C LEU A 44 11.22 -39.45 -21.33
N ASN A 45 10.17 -40.11 -21.85
CA ASN A 45 8.84 -39.51 -21.93
C ASN A 45 8.25 -39.24 -20.53
N SER A 46 8.39 -40.17 -19.60
CA SER A 46 7.93 -39.99 -18.21
C SER A 46 8.72 -38.90 -17.48
N ALA A 47 10.04 -38.83 -17.71
CA ALA A 47 10.90 -37.82 -17.14
C ALA A 47 10.56 -36.42 -17.67
N LEU A 48 10.36 -36.28 -18.99
CA LEU A 48 9.93 -35.05 -19.63
C LEU A 48 8.53 -34.63 -19.17
N ALA A 49 7.58 -35.56 -19.07
CA ALA A 49 6.24 -35.29 -18.57
C ALA A 49 6.27 -34.76 -17.12
N THR A 50 7.13 -35.35 -16.27
CA THR A 50 7.32 -34.90 -14.89
C THR A 50 7.94 -33.49 -14.83
N LEU A 51 8.96 -33.22 -15.64
CA LEU A 51 9.58 -31.90 -15.74
C LEU A 51 8.57 -30.84 -16.23
N LEU A 52 7.76 -31.16 -17.24
CA LEU A 52 6.71 -30.28 -17.73
C LEU A 52 5.65 -30.01 -16.64
N GLY A 53 5.25 -31.03 -15.89
CA GLY A 53 4.29 -30.89 -14.79
C GLY A 53 4.81 -29.96 -13.69
N ILE A 54 6.08 -30.06 -13.32
CA ILE A 54 6.73 -29.15 -12.37
C ILE A 54 6.79 -27.73 -12.93
N ALA A 55 7.23 -27.58 -14.18
CA ALA A 55 7.35 -26.27 -14.83
C ALA A 55 5.99 -25.57 -14.91
N PHE A 56 4.94 -26.32 -15.27
CA PHE A 56 3.58 -25.81 -15.33
C PHE A 56 3.04 -25.47 -13.94
N GLY A 57 3.26 -26.32 -12.94
CA GLY A 57 2.89 -26.04 -11.54
C GLY A 57 3.59 -24.81 -10.99
N ALA A 58 4.89 -24.65 -11.24
CA ALA A 58 5.66 -23.47 -10.86
C ALA A 58 5.17 -22.22 -11.59
N LEU A 59 4.83 -22.32 -12.88
CA LEU A 59 4.25 -21.22 -13.65
C LEU A 59 2.91 -20.79 -13.07
N VAL A 60 2.01 -21.73 -12.76
CA VAL A 60 0.72 -21.43 -12.12
C VAL A 60 0.94 -20.79 -10.76
N PHE A 61 1.85 -21.31 -9.93
CA PHE A 61 2.13 -20.74 -8.61
C PHE A 61 2.73 -19.33 -8.71
N ALA A 62 3.64 -19.10 -9.66
CA ALA A 62 4.22 -17.77 -9.91
C ALA A 62 3.19 -16.77 -10.47
N LEU A 63 2.21 -17.25 -11.23
CA LEU A 63 1.14 -16.42 -11.77
C LEU A 63 0.08 -16.08 -10.71
N VAL A 64 -0.26 -17.04 -9.85
CA VAL A 64 -1.21 -16.88 -8.73
C VAL A 64 -0.60 -16.08 -7.57
N PHE A 65 0.69 -16.25 -7.31
CA PHE A 65 1.46 -15.49 -6.31
C PHE A 65 2.50 -14.60 -7.02
N PRO A 66 2.07 -13.48 -7.62
CA PRO A 66 2.96 -12.64 -8.41
C PRO A 66 4.14 -12.14 -7.58
N GLY A 67 5.33 -12.39 -8.12
CA GLY A 67 6.62 -12.09 -7.52
C GLY A 67 6.80 -10.60 -7.18
N ASP A 68 7.52 -10.38 -6.09
CA ASP A 68 7.89 -9.11 -5.47
C ASP A 68 6.74 -8.34 -4.75
N PRO A 69 6.41 -8.75 -3.50
CA PRO A 69 5.53 -7.99 -2.62
C PRO A 69 5.98 -6.53 -2.44
N GLY A 70 7.28 -6.24 -2.54
CA GLY A 70 7.83 -4.89 -2.45
C GLY A 70 7.38 -3.99 -3.61
N THR A 71 7.40 -4.48 -4.84
CA THR A 71 6.95 -3.72 -6.02
C THR A 71 5.43 -3.49 -6.00
N SER A 72 4.66 -4.52 -5.64
CA SER A 72 3.20 -4.41 -5.50
C SER A 72 2.80 -3.38 -4.43
N ARG A 73 3.46 -3.41 -3.27
CA ARG A 73 3.30 -2.42 -2.20
C ARG A 73 3.64 -0.99 -2.64
N ARG A 74 4.79 -0.79 -3.30
CA ARG A 74 5.16 0.54 -3.85
C ARG A 74 4.12 1.05 -4.85
N ARG A 75 3.57 0.17 -5.69
CA ARG A 75 2.50 0.53 -6.64
C ARG A 75 1.22 0.92 -5.90
N LEU A 76 0.86 0.22 -4.83
CA LEU A 76 -0.26 0.56 -3.95
C LEU A 76 -0.05 1.94 -3.33
N HIS A 77 1.08 2.19 -2.66
CA HIS A 77 1.41 3.49 -2.04
C HIS A 77 1.36 4.65 -3.05
N ARG A 78 1.89 4.45 -4.26
CA ARG A 78 1.79 5.46 -5.34
C ARG A 78 0.35 5.66 -5.80
N ALA A 79 -0.47 4.61 -5.86
CA ALA A 79 -1.87 4.75 -6.20
C ALA A 79 -2.64 5.53 -5.13
N VAL A 80 -2.32 5.35 -3.83
CA VAL A 80 -3.03 6.02 -2.72
C VAL A 80 -2.79 7.53 -2.80
N ARG A 81 -1.52 7.93 -2.97
CA ARG A 81 -1.15 9.35 -3.13
C ARG A 81 -1.75 9.98 -4.38
N ARG A 82 -1.82 9.24 -5.48
CA ARG A 82 -2.48 9.72 -6.71
C ARG A 82 -3.97 9.94 -6.51
N ASP A 83 -4.65 9.05 -5.79
CA ASP A 83 -6.07 9.23 -5.48
C ASP A 83 -6.29 10.44 -4.58
N LEU A 84 -5.45 10.65 -3.56
CA LEU A 84 -5.51 11.85 -2.73
C LEU A 84 -5.33 13.14 -3.56
N ALA A 85 -4.37 13.15 -4.48
CA ALA A 85 -4.17 14.29 -5.38
C ALA A 85 -5.37 14.51 -6.32
N ARG A 86 -6.01 13.44 -6.81
CA ARG A 86 -7.24 13.52 -7.62
C ARG A 86 -8.41 14.06 -6.81
N LEU A 87 -8.61 13.57 -5.59
CA LEU A 87 -9.61 14.06 -4.66
C LEU A 87 -9.42 15.56 -4.39
N ALA A 88 -8.18 16.01 -4.16
CA ALA A 88 -7.90 17.42 -3.94
C ALA A 88 -8.22 18.30 -5.17
N ARG A 89 -8.00 17.80 -6.40
CA ARG A 89 -8.35 18.50 -7.64
C ARG A 89 -9.86 18.60 -7.81
N GLU A 90 -10.57 17.49 -7.69
CA GLU A 90 -12.01 17.39 -7.97
C GLU A 90 -12.78 16.71 -6.82
N PRO A 91 -12.97 17.35 -5.66
CA PRO A 91 -13.65 16.75 -4.52
C PRO A 91 -15.09 16.35 -4.83
N ARG A 92 -15.76 17.08 -5.74
CA ARG A 92 -17.14 16.82 -6.14
C ARG A 92 -17.33 15.50 -6.90
N ALA A 93 -16.26 14.94 -7.45
CA ALA A 93 -16.29 13.63 -8.10
C ALA A 93 -16.24 12.47 -7.09
N TRP A 94 -16.08 12.76 -5.79
CA TRP A 94 -15.90 11.77 -4.73
C TRP A 94 -16.99 11.94 -3.68
N SER A 95 -17.60 10.83 -3.25
CA SER A 95 -18.37 10.78 -2.02
C SER A 95 -17.48 10.34 -0.85
N ALA A 96 -17.86 10.73 0.37
CA ALA A 96 -17.19 10.25 1.59
C ALA A 96 -17.23 8.72 1.70
N SER A 97 -18.35 8.10 1.32
CA SER A 97 -18.49 6.64 1.28
C SER A 97 -17.54 5.99 0.26
N ALA A 98 -17.41 6.55 -0.95
CA ALA A 98 -16.51 6.03 -1.97
C ALA A 98 -15.04 6.16 -1.54
N TRP A 99 -14.69 7.25 -0.85
CA TRP A 99 -13.35 7.42 -0.28
C TRP A 99 -13.06 6.39 0.83
N LEU A 100 -14.02 6.16 1.73
CA LEU A 100 -13.91 5.18 2.79
C LEU A 100 -13.76 3.76 2.24
N SER A 101 -14.65 3.31 1.35
CA SER A 101 -14.60 1.98 0.74
C SER A 101 -13.28 1.74 0.02
N ARG A 102 -12.83 2.72 -0.79
CA ARG A 102 -11.58 2.60 -1.52
C ARG A 102 -10.36 2.54 -0.59
N THR A 103 -10.42 3.20 0.56
CA THR A 103 -9.38 3.13 1.59
C THR A 103 -9.40 1.77 2.29
N ALA A 104 -10.58 1.28 2.68
CA ALA A 104 -10.75 -0.03 3.30
C ALA A 104 -10.20 -1.16 2.41
N ASP A 105 -10.50 -1.12 1.10
CA ASP A 105 -9.95 -2.07 0.13
C ASP A 105 -8.42 -2.05 0.06
N ARG A 106 -7.81 -0.88 0.26
CA ARG A 106 -6.35 -0.70 0.22
C ARG A 106 -5.69 -1.16 1.51
N LEU A 107 -6.32 -0.90 2.65
CA LEU A 107 -5.90 -1.45 3.94
C LEU A 107 -5.98 -2.98 3.94
N ALA A 108 -7.07 -3.55 3.43
CA ALA A 108 -7.23 -4.99 3.27
C ALA A 108 -6.16 -5.58 2.33
N ARG A 109 -5.84 -4.88 1.25
CA ARG A 109 -4.77 -5.30 0.33
C ARG A 109 -3.38 -5.23 0.96
N GLU A 110 -3.12 -4.24 1.83
CA GLU A 110 -1.86 -4.14 2.57
C GLU A 110 -1.71 -5.30 3.57
N LEU A 111 -2.80 -5.66 4.26
CA LEU A 111 -2.84 -6.85 5.11
C LEU A 111 -2.61 -8.15 4.33
N GLY A 112 -2.96 -8.17 3.03
CA GLY A 112 -2.65 -9.28 2.13
C GLY A 112 -1.15 -9.56 1.95
N PHE A 113 -0.26 -8.63 2.34
CA PHE A 113 1.19 -8.87 2.38
C PHE A 113 1.68 -9.52 3.69
N ALA A 114 0.78 -9.81 4.65
CA ALA A 114 1.12 -10.48 5.90
C ALA A 114 1.86 -11.81 5.64
N GLY A 115 3.01 -12.00 6.31
CA GLY A 115 3.89 -13.15 6.11
C GLY A 115 4.98 -12.97 5.04
N SER A 116 4.87 -11.96 4.18
CA SER A 116 5.89 -11.63 3.16
C SER A 116 6.79 -10.43 3.53
N VAL A 117 6.38 -9.65 4.54
CA VAL A 117 7.05 -8.44 5.03
C VAL A 117 7.02 -8.43 6.57
N PRO A 118 8.03 -7.86 7.27
CA PRO A 118 8.01 -7.76 8.74
C PRO A 118 6.78 -7.02 9.27
N GLN A 119 6.20 -7.51 10.37
CA GLN A 119 4.99 -6.97 11.00
C GLN A 119 5.10 -5.47 11.33
N THR A 120 6.27 -5.04 11.83
CA THR A 120 6.54 -3.63 12.16
C THR A 120 6.41 -2.70 10.96
N ARG A 121 6.70 -3.20 9.75
CA ARG A 121 6.55 -2.43 8.52
C ARG A 121 5.08 -2.36 8.08
N ILE A 122 4.35 -3.46 8.19
CA ILE A 122 2.90 -3.48 7.92
C ILE A 122 2.18 -2.48 8.83
N GLU A 123 2.49 -2.47 10.12
CA GLU A 123 1.91 -1.51 11.07
C GLU A 123 2.25 -0.06 10.71
N HIS A 124 3.49 0.21 10.30
CA HIS A 124 3.89 1.54 9.83
C HIS A 124 3.09 1.96 8.60
N ASP A 125 2.95 1.05 7.63
CA ASP A 125 2.21 1.30 6.39
C ASP A 125 0.73 1.51 6.63
N MET A 126 0.13 0.77 7.57
CA MET A 126 -1.26 0.98 7.98
C MET A 126 -1.45 2.38 8.58
N ARG A 127 -0.53 2.86 9.43
CA ARG A 127 -0.61 4.23 9.97
C ARG A 127 -0.50 5.27 8.86
N ASP A 128 0.40 5.07 7.90
CA ASP A 128 0.58 5.92 6.73
C ASP A 128 -0.68 5.97 5.83
N LEU A 129 -1.31 4.82 5.60
CA LEU A 129 -2.57 4.72 4.84
C LEU A 129 -3.74 5.39 5.57
N LEU A 130 -3.85 5.20 6.89
CA LEU A 130 -4.85 5.86 7.72
C LEU A 130 -4.65 7.37 7.77
N ALA A 131 -3.41 7.85 7.77
CA ALA A 131 -3.10 9.28 7.68
C ALA A 131 -3.58 9.88 6.35
N ILE A 132 -3.33 9.21 5.21
CA ILE A 132 -3.89 9.67 3.92
C ILE A 132 -5.42 9.68 3.95
N TRP A 133 -6.04 8.65 4.51
CA TRP A 133 -7.49 8.61 4.65
C TRP A 133 -8.03 9.80 5.42
N GLY A 134 -7.47 10.08 6.60
CA GLY A 134 -7.88 11.20 7.44
C GLY A 134 -7.68 12.56 6.77
N ILE A 135 -6.61 12.72 5.98
CA ILE A 135 -6.40 13.92 5.15
C ILE A 135 -7.48 14.02 4.07
N GLY A 136 -7.78 12.93 3.37
CA GLY A 136 -8.81 12.91 2.32
C GLY A 136 -10.21 13.20 2.84
N ASP A 137 -10.57 12.62 3.99
CA ASP A 137 -11.83 12.89 4.69
C ASP A 137 -11.94 14.37 5.08
N SER A 138 -10.89 14.90 5.73
CA SER A 138 -10.84 16.31 6.11
C SER A 138 -10.92 17.26 4.90
N LEU A 139 -10.35 16.88 3.76
CA LEU A 139 -10.46 17.65 2.50
C LEU A 139 -11.87 17.61 1.91
N LEU A 140 -12.57 16.48 1.99
CA LEU A 140 -13.96 16.37 1.55
C LEU A 140 -14.86 17.23 2.43
N SER A 141 -14.75 17.12 3.76
CA SER A 141 -15.50 17.96 4.70
C SER A 141 -15.18 19.44 4.51
N LEU A 142 -13.92 19.80 4.23
CA LEU A 142 -13.52 21.18 3.96
C LEU A 142 -14.07 21.69 2.62
N ALA A 143 -14.16 20.84 1.61
CA ALA A 143 -14.77 21.17 0.33
C ALA A 143 -16.28 21.37 0.47
N GLU A 144 -16.97 20.53 1.26
CA GLU A 144 -18.38 20.68 1.59
C GLU A 144 -18.63 21.96 2.38
N LEU A 145 -17.82 22.24 3.40
CA LEU A 145 -17.87 23.51 4.14
C LEU A 145 -17.71 24.71 3.22
N ALA A 146 -16.77 24.66 2.26
CA ALA A 146 -16.56 25.74 1.30
C ALA A 146 -17.75 25.97 0.34
N THR A 147 -18.62 24.96 0.14
CA THR A 147 -19.84 25.18 -0.63
C THR A 147 -20.86 26.01 0.14
N ARG A 148 -21.04 25.72 1.43
CA ARG A 148 -21.94 26.42 2.34
C ARG A 148 -21.40 27.79 2.73
N GLU A 149 -20.14 27.85 3.16
CA GLU A 149 -19.49 29.05 3.68
C GLU A 149 -18.53 29.70 2.66
N PRO A 150 -18.89 30.84 2.06
CA PRO A 150 -18.01 31.54 1.11
C PRO A 150 -16.71 32.04 1.78
N ALA A 151 -16.75 32.32 3.08
CA ALA A 151 -15.60 32.69 3.88
C ALA A 151 -14.51 31.61 3.94
N ALA A 152 -14.88 30.33 3.78
CA ALA A 152 -13.96 29.19 3.79
C ALA A 152 -13.39 28.85 2.40
N ARG A 153 -13.99 29.33 1.30
CA ARG A 153 -13.61 28.96 -0.07
C ARG A 153 -12.13 29.19 -0.40
N ARG A 154 -11.60 30.36 -0.02
CA ARG A 154 -10.18 30.71 -0.29
C ARG A 154 -9.22 29.80 0.50
N ALA A 155 -9.53 29.55 1.77
CA ALA A 155 -8.74 28.66 2.63
C ALA A 155 -8.74 27.22 2.09
N ALA A 156 -9.93 26.70 1.76
CA ALA A 156 -10.09 25.37 1.18
C ALA A 156 -9.36 25.23 -0.16
N ALA A 157 -9.47 26.22 -1.05
CA ALA A 157 -8.80 26.21 -2.35
C ALA A 157 -7.27 26.23 -2.23
N ALA A 158 -6.72 27.00 -1.28
CA ALA A 158 -5.28 27.07 -1.05
C ALA A 158 -4.72 25.71 -0.63
N VAL A 159 -5.33 25.07 0.38
CA VAL A 159 -4.91 23.76 0.90
C VAL A 159 -5.09 22.67 -0.16
N ARG A 160 -6.25 22.61 -0.82
CA ARG A 160 -6.50 21.68 -1.93
C ARG A 160 -5.48 21.84 -3.05
N GLY A 161 -5.14 23.08 -3.41
CA GLY A 161 -4.15 23.37 -4.43
C GLY A 161 -2.74 22.86 -4.09
N ARG A 162 -2.37 22.80 -2.80
CA ARG A 162 -1.09 22.22 -2.37
C ARG A 162 -1.13 20.69 -2.40
N VAL A 163 -2.20 20.08 -1.89
CA VAL A 163 -2.37 18.61 -1.94
C VAL A 163 -2.45 18.10 -3.38
N ALA A 164 -3.15 18.80 -4.27
CA ALA A 164 -3.27 18.46 -5.70
C ALA A 164 -1.92 18.46 -6.46
N ARG A 165 -0.95 19.24 -5.97
CA ARG A 165 0.43 19.33 -6.48
C ARG A 165 1.40 18.43 -5.73
N ALA A 166 0.93 17.69 -4.72
CA ALA A 166 1.76 16.92 -3.79
C ALA A 166 2.82 17.77 -3.06
N ASP A 167 2.56 19.07 -2.86
CA ASP A 167 3.44 19.98 -2.11
C ASP A 167 3.17 19.87 -0.60
N PHE A 168 3.50 18.71 -0.04
CA PHE A 168 3.35 18.41 1.39
C PHE A 168 4.42 19.08 2.26
N ALA A 169 5.45 19.68 1.65
CA ALA A 169 6.47 20.42 2.40
C ALA A 169 5.93 21.75 2.93
N ARG A 170 5.10 22.42 2.12
CA ARG A 170 4.48 23.71 2.49
C ARG A 170 3.02 23.58 2.92
N LEU A 171 2.50 22.37 3.01
CA LEU A 171 1.09 22.12 3.35
C LEU A 171 0.78 22.60 4.77
N GLU A 172 1.63 22.29 5.74
CA GLU A 172 1.50 22.71 7.14
C GLU A 172 1.38 24.25 7.26
N GLN A 173 2.35 24.98 6.71
CA GLN A 173 2.33 26.45 6.68
C GLN A 173 1.07 27.01 6.00
N THR A 174 0.58 26.34 4.94
CA THR A 174 -0.63 26.76 4.24
C THR A 174 -1.87 26.53 5.09
N CYS A 175 -1.94 25.40 5.81
CA CYS A 175 -3.01 25.09 6.75
C CYS A 175 -3.05 26.08 7.91
N ASP A 176 -1.89 26.43 8.49
CA ASP A 176 -1.82 27.39 9.60
C ASP A 176 -2.23 28.80 9.15
N ALA A 177 -1.77 29.24 7.97
CA ALA A 177 -2.19 30.52 7.40
C ALA A 177 -3.70 30.54 7.09
N ALA A 178 -4.24 29.44 6.55
CA ALA A 178 -5.66 29.27 6.30
C ALA A 178 -6.48 29.28 7.60
N ALA A 179 -6.00 28.61 8.65
CA ALA A 179 -6.65 28.57 9.96
C ALA A 179 -6.66 29.95 10.62
N GLY A 180 -5.55 30.70 10.54
CA GLY A 180 -5.50 32.10 10.99
C GLY A 180 -6.50 32.99 10.25
N LEU A 181 -6.65 32.79 8.94
CA LEU A 181 -7.65 33.49 8.12
C LEU A 181 -9.10 33.19 8.55
N LEU A 182 -9.42 31.93 8.86
CA LEU A 182 -10.76 31.56 9.34
C LEU A 182 -11.01 32.12 10.74
N ARG A 183 -10.05 32.00 11.68
CA ARG A 183 -10.18 32.55 13.04
C ARG A 183 -10.45 34.04 13.06
N ARG A 184 -9.79 34.82 12.19
CA ARG A 184 -10.06 36.26 12.07
C ARG A 184 -11.49 36.56 11.60
N ARG A 185 -12.08 35.68 10.79
CA ARG A 185 -13.47 35.84 10.31
C ARG A 185 -14.52 35.40 11.32
N VAL A 186 -14.18 34.49 12.24
CA VAL A 186 -15.08 34.06 13.33
C VAL A 186 -15.53 35.26 14.16
N ALA A 187 -14.63 36.21 14.45
CA ALA A 187 -14.94 37.40 15.24
C ALA A 187 -15.98 38.35 14.61
N ALA A 188 -16.29 38.18 13.31
CA ALA A 188 -17.23 39.00 12.56
C ALA A 188 -18.51 38.23 12.19
N ARG A 189 -18.75 37.06 12.78
CA ARG A 189 -19.88 36.16 12.48
C ARG A 189 -20.55 35.71 13.77
N ASP A 190 -21.86 35.48 13.70
CA ASP A 190 -22.66 35.02 14.82
C ASP A 190 -23.03 33.54 14.68
N GLY A 191 -23.22 32.88 15.84
CA GLY A 191 -23.84 31.56 15.96
C GLY A 191 -23.29 30.46 15.03
N ASP A 192 -24.15 29.99 14.13
CA ASP A 192 -23.88 28.84 13.24
C ASP A 192 -22.72 29.09 12.27
N ASP A 193 -22.59 30.30 11.74
CA ASP A 193 -21.50 30.68 10.84
C ASP A 193 -20.14 30.62 11.56
N ALA A 194 -20.10 31.08 12.82
CA ALA A 194 -18.92 31.01 13.65
C ALA A 194 -18.53 29.55 13.92
N HIS A 195 -19.52 28.69 14.22
CA HIS A 195 -19.28 27.26 14.45
C HIS A 195 -18.76 26.55 13.19
N ALA A 196 -19.33 26.84 12.02
CA ALA A 196 -18.89 26.31 10.74
C ALA A 196 -17.43 26.70 10.42
N LEU A 197 -17.04 27.95 10.70
CA LEU A 197 -15.66 28.41 10.52
C LEU A 197 -14.69 27.75 11.51
N LEU A 198 -15.09 27.55 12.77
CA LEU A 198 -14.30 26.81 13.77
C LEU A 198 -14.12 25.34 13.36
N HIS A 199 -15.16 24.69 12.84
CA HIS A 199 -15.04 23.35 12.26
C HIS A 199 -14.00 23.34 11.12
N GLY A 200 -14.03 24.34 10.24
CA GLY A 200 -13.00 24.53 9.21
C GLY A 200 -11.58 24.65 9.76
N VAL A 201 -11.37 25.35 10.87
CA VAL A 201 -10.07 25.44 11.55
C VAL A 201 -9.60 24.08 12.04
N VAL A 202 -10.49 23.28 12.63
CA VAL A 202 -10.16 21.93 13.12
C VAL A 202 -9.76 21.02 11.96
N LEU A 203 -10.48 21.05 10.84
CA LEU A 203 -10.15 20.28 9.64
C LEU A 203 -8.77 20.64 9.10
N LEU A 204 -8.44 21.94 9.03
CA LEU A 204 -7.13 22.42 8.60
C LEU A 204 -6.02 21.92 9.53
N ARG A 205 -6.26 21.92 10.85
CA ARG A 205 -5.29 21.45 11.83
C ARG A 205 -5.05 19.95 11.74
N ARG A 206 -6.11 19.14 11.57
CA ARG A 206 -5.99 17.70 11.33
C ARG A 206 -5.14 17.39 10.09
N ILE A 207 -5.34 18.14 9.01
CA ILE A 207 -4.52 17.99 7.78
C ILE A 207 -3.06 18.34 8.06
N ALA A 208 -2.80 19.44 8.79
CA ALA A 208 -1.44 19.87 9.13
C ALA A 208 -0.71 18.83 10.00
N ASP A 209 -1.34 18.37 11.08
CA ASP A 209 -0.75 17.41 12.02
C ASP A 209 -0.46 16.06 11.31
N ALA A 210 -1.39 15.58 10.48
CA ALA A 210 -1.18 14.37 9.69
C ALA A 210 -0.04 14.52 8.66
N ALA A 211 0.05 15.69 8.02
CA ALA A 211 1.11 15.97 7.05
C ALA A 211 2.50 16.11 7.70
N ALA A 212 2.57 16.63 8.93
CA ALA A 212 3.80 16.71 9.71
C ALA A 212 4.26 15.32 10.16
N ALA A 213 3.36 14.51 10.71
CA ALA A 213 3.66 13.17 11.20
C ALA A 213 4.03 12.19 10.09
N HIS A 214 3.37 12.26 8.93
CA HIS A 214 3.51 11.28 7.82
C HIS A 214 4.11 11.89 6.54
N GLY A 215 4.87 12.99 6.68
CA GLY A 215 5.38 13.76 5.54
C GLY A 215 6.29 12.96 4.60
N ASP A 216 7.08 12.01 5.13
CA ASP A 216 7.98 11.19 4.30
C ASP A 216 7.23 10.21 3.42
N PHE A 217 6.14 9.63 3.90
CA PHE A 217 5.26 8.78 3.10
C PHE A 217 4.53 9.57 2.03
N LEU A 218 3.94 10.70 2.40
CA LEU A 218 3.23 11.59 1.47
C LEU A 218 4.14 12.05 0.31
N ARG A 219 5.42 12.32 0.61
CA ARG A 219 6.44 12.69 -0.39
C ARG A 219 7.07 11.49 -1.10
N GLY A 220 6.80 10.26 -0.67
CA GLY A 220 7.34 9.04 -1.26
C GLY A 220 8.78 8.71 -0.91
N ARG A 221 9.33 9.32 0.13
CA ARG A 221 10.69 9.04 0.61
C ARG A 221 10.75 7.71 1.35
N SER A 222 9.70 7.35 2.09
CA SER A 222 9.61 6.07 2.82
C SER A 222 9.71 4.85 1.89
N ASP A 223 9.24 4.98 0.65
CA ASP A 223 9.43 3.92 -0.35
C ASP A 223 10.90 3.84 -0.79
N ARG A 224 11.65 4.95 -0.90
CA ARG A 224 13.01 4.97 -1.48
C ARG A 224 14.07 4.41 -0.53
N THR A 225 13.87 4.55 0.77
CA THR A 225 14.69 3.92 1.80
C THR A 225 14.37 2.42 1.85
N GLY A 226 14.99 1.65 0.95
CA GLY A 226 15.12 0.22 1.14
C GLY A 226 15.98 -0.02 2.37
N TRP A 227 15.37 -0.10 3.55
CA TRP A 227 16.10 -0.48 4.75
C TRP A 227 16.67 -1.89 4.56
N PRO A 228 17.96 -2.13 4.85
CA PRO A 228 18.56 -3.44 4.68
C PRO A 228 17.80 -4.44 5.55
N LEU A 229 17.39 -5.54 4.93
CA LEU A 229 16.89 -6.70 5.65
C LEU A 229 18.01 -7.14 6.61
N ARG A 230 17.84 -6.86 7.90
CA ARG A 230 18.59 -7.51 8.98
C ARG A 230 17.78 -8.71 9.45
#